data_AF-A0A9P8PAE9-F1
#
_entry.id   AF-A0A9P8PAE9-F1
#
_cell.length_a   1.000
_cell.length_b   1.000
_cell.length_c   1.000
_cell.angle_alpha   90.00
_cell.angle_beta   90.00
_cell.angle_gamma   90.00
#
_symmetry.space_group_name_H-M   'P 1'
#
loop_
_entity.id
_entity.type
_entity.pdbx_description
1 polymer ?
#
loop_
_entity_poly.entity_id
_entity_poly.type
_entity_poly.pdbx_seq_one_letter_code
_entity_poly.pdbx_strand_id
1 'polypeptide(L)'
;MMRYDYNCFLTDLLLTLKLALKTTLKMTSSKLQFKAEKMKSINKATLFQLSKELKELNQKSGSQFDRCLTLARVKISKVIVDDNLVDLYEILVVDCEVLHSKIHQLQLSPGDENITKIVRKLMYVNSYVNIKEFKKLVTILAHKYGKDFYEDAINNPDDMNLVKKCQNDNVDQLVESYLKEICDCYKIDLYGETQKNNTTATEDASPIRAQRSEPASELDDLKQRFDALKKK
;
A
#
# COMPACT_ATOMS: atom_id res chain seq x y z
N MET A 1 9.65 53.33 34.69
CA MET A 1 8.32 52.76 34.46
C MET A 1 8.22 52.33 33.00
N MET A 2 8.74 51.14 32.65
CA MET A 2 8.59 50.48 31.32
C MET A 2 9.29 49.10 31.40
N ARG A 3 8.70 48.13 32.11
CA ARG A 3 9.20 46.74 32.15
C ARG A 3 8.11 45.69 31.90
N TYR A 4 6.93 46.09 31.43
CA TYR A 4 5.75 45.22 31.40
C TYR A 4 5.32 44.66 30.03
N ASP A 5 5.96 45.03 28.91
CA ASP A 5 5.37 44.69 27.60
C ASP A 5 5.97 43.45 26.90
N TYR A 6 7.18 43.01 27.24
CA TYR A 6 7.77 41.82 26.59
C TYR A 6 7.10 40.52 27.01
N ASN A 7 6.75 40.36 28.29
CA ASN A 7 6.11 39.14 28.77
C ASN A 7 4.68 38.98 28.23
N CYS A 8 3.93 40.08 28.05
CA CYS A 8 2.59 40.06 27.48
C CYS A 8 2.61 39.63 26.00
N PHE A 9 3.53 40.20 25.22
CA PHE A 9 3.72 39.86 23.81
C PHE A 9 4.20 38.41 23.62
N LEU A 10 5.11 37.93 24.48
CA LEU A 10 5.54 36.53 24.47
C LEU A 10 4.41 35.57 24.85
N THR A 11 3.56 35.91 25.82
CA THR A 11 2.42 35.07 26.20
C THR A 11 1.36 35.00 25.10
N ASP A 12 1.11 36.10 24.39
CA ASP A 12 0.18 36.14 23.26
C ASP A 12 0.72 35.37 22.05
N LEU A 13 2.02 35.47 21.77
CA LEU A 13 2.69 34.68 20.72
C LEU A 13 2.62 33.17 21.04
N LEU A 14 2.89 32.80 22.30
CA LEU A 14 2.76 31.42 22.76
C LEU A 14 1.32 30.93 22.66
N LEU A 15 0.34 31.72 23.10
CA LEU A 15 -1.08 31.37 23.03
C LEU A 15 -1.55 31.19 21.58
N THR A 16 -1.10 32.06 20.68
CA THR A 16 -1.40 31.99 19.24
C THR A 16 -0.81 30.73 18.62
N LEU A 17 0.45 30.38 18.96
CA LEU A 17 1.10 29.15 18.50
C LEU A 17 0.36 27.90 19.02
N LYS A 18 -0.07 27.91 20.29
CA LYS A 18 -0.84 26.81 20.90
C LYS A 18 -2.17 26.58 20.16
N LEU A 19 -2.91 27.66 19.90
CA LEU A 19 -4.18 27.59 19.19
C LEU A 19 -4.00 27.16 17.72
N ALA A 20 -2.99 27.69 17.05
CA ALA A 20 -2.65 27.34 15.67
C ALA A 20 -2.26 25.86 15.53
N LEU A 21 -1.45 25.32 16.45
CA LEU A 21 -1.08 23.91 16.45
C LEU A 21 -2.29 23.01 16.68
N LYS A 22 -3.14 23.33 17.67
CA LYS A 22 -4.34 22.56 18.00
C LYS A 22 -5.31 22.50 16.82
N THR A 23 -5.60 23.65 16.23
CA THR A 23 -6.51 23.75 15.08
C THR A 23 -5.94 23.05 13.86
N THR A 24 -4.64 23.21 13.58
CA THR A 24 -3.98 22.55 12.45
C THR A 24 -3.97 21.02 12.59
N LEU A 25 -3.72 20.49 13.80
CA LEU A 25 -3.80 19.05 14.07
C LEU A 25 -5.20 18.51 13.79
N LYS A 26 -6.24 19.17 14.31
CA LYS A 26 -7.63 18.75 14.12
C LYS A 26 -8.04 18.80 12.64
N MET A 27 -7.70 19.88 11.94
CA MET A 27 -7.98 20.05 10.51
C MET A 27 -7.24 18.99 9.66
N THR A 28 -5.99 18.67 10.02
CA THR A 28 -5.17 17.69 9.31
C THR A 28 -5.73 16.29 9.48
N SER A 29 -6.09 15.90 10.71
CA SER A 29 -6.73 14.60 10.98
C SER A 29 -8.01 14.42 10.17
N SER A 30 -8.95 15.38 10.23
CA SER A 30 -10.20 15.29 9.45
C SER A 30 -9.96 15.23 7.93
N LYS A 31 -8.93 15.91 7.41
CA LYS A 31 -8.59 15.86 5.98
C LYS A 31 -7.92 14.56 5.56
N LEU A 32 -7.08 13.99 6.41
CA LEU A 32 -6.49 12.67 6.18
C LEU A 32 -7.57 11.60 6.14
N GLN A 33 -8.49 11.60 7.10
CA GLN A 33 -9.66 10.69 7.14
C GLN A 33 -10.48 10.79 5.85
N PHE A 34 -10.90 12.01 5.48
CA PHE A 34 -11.66 12.24 4.25
C PHE A 34 -10.93 11.73 3.00
N LYS A 35 -9.61 11.95 2.92
CA LYS A 35 -8.82 11.53 1.76
C LYS A 35 -8.67 10.00 1.71
N ALA A 36 -8.49 9.36 2.86
CA ALA A 36 -8.45 7.90 2.96
C ALA A 36 -9.78 7.27 2.51
N GLU A 37 -10.91 7.73 3.06
CA GLU A 37 -12.25 7.24 2.69
C GLU A 37 -12.56 7.46 1.20
N LYS A 38 -12.26 8.65 0.68
CA LYS A 38 -12.45 8.97 -0.73
C LYS A 38 -11.63 8.04 -1.62
N MET A 39 -10.36 7.80 -1.27
CA MET A 39 -9.49 6.93 -2.06
C MET A 39 -9.98 5.47 -2.02
N LYS A 40 -10.37 4.96 -0.85
CA LYS A 40 -11.00 3.62 -0.73
C LYS A 40 -12.21 3.47 -1.64
N SER A 41 -13.09 4.47 -1.68
CA SER A 41 -14.27 4.47 -2.55
C SER A 41 -13.90 4.46 -4.03
N ILE A 42 -12.87 5.22 -4.43
CA ILE A 42 -12.39 5.28 -5.81
C ILE A 42 -11.72 3.95 -6.22
N ASN A 43 -10.93 3.36 -5.33
CA ASN A 43 -10.26 2.08 -5.58
C ASN A 43 -11.28 0.97 -5.75
N LYS A 44 -12.31 0.91 -4.90
CA LYS A 44 -13.43 -0.04 -5.05
C LYS A 44 -14.16 0.11 -6.39
N ALA A 45 -14.43 1.33 -6.82
CA ALA A 45 -15.05 1.58 -8.13
C ALA A 45 -14.12 1.18 -9.29
N THR A 46 -12.83 1.44 -9.16
CA THR A 46 -11.81 1.08 -10.15
C THR A 46 -11.67 -0.44 -10.29
N LEU A 47 -11.66 -1.17 -9.18
CA LEU A 47 -11.65 -2.63 -9.16
C LEU A 47 -12.90 -3.24 -9.81
N PHE A 48 -14.07 -2.66 -9.56
CA PHE A 48 -15.30 -3.08 -10.22
C PHE A 48 -15.28 -2.83 -11.73
N GLN A 49 -14.77 -1.67 -12.17
CA GLN A 49 -14.62 -1.38 -13.59
C GLN A 49 -13.61 -2.32 -14.26
N LEU A 50 -12.49 -2.61 -13.57
CA LEU A 50 -11.48 -3.57 -14.00
C LEU A 50 -12.06 -4.97 -14.18
N SER A 51 -12.85 -5.47 -13.23
CA SER A 51 -13.43 -6.81 -13.34
C SER A 51 -14.41 -6.92 -14.52
N LYS A 52 -15.16 -5.85 -14.82
CA LYS A 52 -16.01 -5.78 -16.01
C LYS A 52 -15.17 -5.84 -17.29
N GLU A 53 -14.11 -5.04 -17.37
CA GLU A 53 -13.18 -5.06 -18.52
C GLU A 53 -12.55 -6.45 -18.70
N LEU A 54 -12.06 -7.07 -17.63
CA LEU A 54 -11.48 -8.42 -17.66
C LEU A 54 -12.49 -9.48 -18.14
N LYS A 55 -13.76 -9.37 -17.75
CA LYS A 55 -14.81 -10.29 -18.20
C LYS A 55 -15.13 -10.14 -19.69
N GLU A 56 -15.15 -8.92 -20.21
CA GLU A 56 -15.35 -8.65 -21.65
C GLU A 56 -14.18 -9.16 -22.50
N LEU A 57 -12.97 -9.24 -21.93
CA LEU A 57 -11.77 -9.71 -22.62
C LEU A 57 -11.70 -11.22 -22.78
N ASN A 58 -12.33 -12.00 -21.91
CA ASN A 58 -12.35 -13.47 -22.04
C ASN A 58 -12.94 -13.93 -23.40
N GLN A 59 -13.77 -13.08 -24.04
CA GLN A 59 -14.35 -13.35 -25.35
C GLN A 59 -13.43 -12.99 -26.53
N LYS A 60 -12.29 -12.33 -26.28
CA LYS A 60 -11.37 -11.81 -27.30
C LYS A 60 -10.03 -12.54 -27.24
N SER A 61 -9.66 -13.23 -28.31
CA SER A 61 -8.37 -13.94 -28.42
C SER A 61 -7.39 -13.22 -29.35
N GLY A 62 -6.08 -13.37 -29.10
CA GLY A 62 -4.99 -12.84 -29.93
C GLY A 62 -4.25 -11.64 -29.32
N SER A 63 -3.51 -10.88 -30.14
CA SER A 63 -2.65 -9.76 -29.67
C SER A 63 -3.38 -8.68 -28.83
N GLN A 64 -4.69 -8.54 -29.01
CA GLN A 64 -5.52 -7.62 -28.22
C GLN A 64 -5.67 -8.06 -26.75
N PHE A 65 -5.59 -9.36 -26.47
CA PHE A 65 -5.63 -9.92 -25.12
C PHE A 65 -4.39 -9.49 -24.32
N ASP A 66 -3.20 -9.71 -24.87
CA ASP A 66 -1.93 -9.38 -24.21
C ASP A 66 -1.81 -7.89 -23.90
N ARG A 67 -2.25 -7.04 -24.85
CA ARG A 67 -2.27 -5.59 -24.66
C ARG A 67 -3.19 -5.21 -23.49
N CYS A 68 -4.39 -5.78 -23.44
CA CYS A 68 -5.35 -5.40 -22.42
C CYS A 68 -4.99 -5.98 -21.03
N LEU A 69 -4.40 -7.17 -20.98
CA LEU A 69 -3.82 -7.72 -19.76
C LEU A 69 -2.70 -6.82 -19.21
N THR A 70 -1.85 -6.28 -20.08
CA THR A 70 -0.82 -5.31 -19.68
C THR A 70 -1.44 -4.03 -19.12
N LEU A 71 -2.50 -3.52 -19.75
CA LEU A 71 -3.23 -2.35 -19.23
C LEU A 71 -3.90 -2.63 -17.88
N ALA A 72 -4.48 -3.82 -17.70
CA ALA A 72 -5.07 -4.24 -16.44
C ALA A 72 -4.01 -4.31 -15.32
N ARG A 73 -2.83 -4.87 -15.61
CA ARG A 73 -1.68 -4.90 -14.67
C ARG A 73 -1.25 -3.50 -14.25
N VAL A 74 -1.16 -2.54 -15.19
CA VAL A 74 -0.83 -1.14 -14.86
C VAL A 74 -1.90 -0.51 -13.97
N LYS A 75 -3.18 -0.76 -14.24
CA LYS A 75 -4.28 -0.26 -13.40
C LYS A 75 -4.28 -0.90 -12.01
N ILE A 76 -4.02 -2.20 -11.89
CA ILE A 76 -3.89 -2.91 -10.60
C ILE A 76 -2.69 -2.40 -9.82
N SER A 77 -1.54 -2.21 -10.47
CA SER A 77 -0.34 -1.60 -9.87
C SER A 77 -0.67 -0.25 -9.24
N LYS A 78 -1.45 0.58 -9.95
CA LYS A 78 -1.93 1.84 -9.40
C LYS A 78 -2.84 1.65 -8.18
N VAL A 79 -3.79 0.72 -8.22
CA VAL A 79 -4.68 0.43 -7.08
C VAL A 79 -3.87 0.00 -5.85
N ILE A 80 -2.86 -0.85 -6.02
CA ILE A 80 -1.97 -1.30 -4.93
C ILE A 80 -1.25 -0.10 -4.30
N VAL A 81 -0.70 0.81 -5.11
CA VAL A 81 -0.04 2.01 -4.60
C VAL A 81 -1.03 2.91 -3.87
N ASP A 82 -2.24 3.07 -4.42
CA ASP A 82 -3.29 3.87 -3.79
C ASP A 82 -3.77 3.23 -2.46
N ASP A 83 -3.83 1.90 -2.35
CA ASP A 83 -4.13 1.16 -1.12
C ASP A 83 -3.02 1.33 -0.06
N ASN A 84 -1.74 1.23 -0.45
CA ASN A 84 -0.62 1.52 0.45
C ASN A 84 -0.66 2.97 0.98
N LEU A 85 -1.05 3.93 0.15
CA LEU A 85 -1.24 5.33 0.56
C LEU A 85 -2.42 5.51 1.51
N VAL A 86 -3.50 4.75 1.32
CA VAL A 86 -4.64 4.74 2.24
C VAL A 86 -4.21 4.23 3.61
N ASP A 87 -3.52 3.10 3.68
CA ASP A 87 -2.97 2.56 4.93
C ASP A 87 -2.08 3.60 5.63
N LEU A 88 -1.22 4.28 4.86
CA LEU A 88 -0.37 5.34 5.37
C LEU A 88 -1.20 6.49 5.96
N TYR A 89 -2.28 6.92 5.29
CA TYR A 89 -3.16 7.96 5.82
C TYR A 89 -3.82 7.54 7.13
N GLU A 90 -4.26 6.29 7.28
CA GLU A 90 -4.88 5.80 8.51
C GLU A 90 -3.90 5.79 9.69
N ILE A 91 -2.66 5.34 9.44
CA ILE A 91 -1.59 5.40 10.43
C ILE A 91 -1.35 6.85 10.88
N LEU A 92 -1.29 7.80 9.94
CA LEU A 92 -1.08 9.22 10.25
C LEU A 92 -2.27 9.85 11.01
N VAL A 93 -3.50 9.39 10.77
CA VAL A 93 -4.68 9.85 11.52
C VAL A 93 -4.52 9.50 12.99
N VAL A 94 -4.19 8.23 13.29
CA VAL A 94 -3.94 7.76 14.66
C VAL A 94 -2.82 8.57 15.31
N ASP A 95 -1.72 8.80 14.58
CA ASP A 95 -0.59 9.61 15.07
C ASP A 95 -1.02 11.06 15.40
N CYS A 96 -1.82 11.69 14.53
CA CYS A 96 -2.34 13.04 14.77
C CYS A 96 -3.28 13.10 15.99
N GLU A 97 -4.10 12.07 16.21
CA GLU A 97 -5.00 11.97 17.37
C GLU A 97 -4.24 11.80 18.69
N VAL A 98 -3.16 11.00 18.68
CA VAL A 98 -2.27 10.85 19.83
C VAL A 98 -1.59 12.18 20.15
N LEU A 99 -1.05 12.88 19.15
CA LEU A 99 -0.43 14.20 19.33
C LEU A 99 -1.44 15.24 19.83
N HIS A 100 -2.67 15.22 19.32
CA HIS A 100 -3.72 16.14 19.75
C HIS A 100 -4.11 15.88 21.22
N SER A 101 -4.18 14.63 21.65
CA SER A 101 -4.45 14.24 23.03
C SER A 101 -3.34 14.68 23.98
N LYS A 102 -2.08 14.68 23.51
CA LYS A 102 -0.88 15.05 24.27
C LYS A 102 -0.36 16.46 23.96
N ILE A 103 -1.23 17.37 23.50
CA ILE A 103 -0.80 18.69 23.02
C ILE A 103 -0.09 19.53 24.11
N HIS A 104 -0.44 19.36 25.38
CA HIS A 104 0.22 20.05 26.49
C HIS A 104 1.66 19.57 26.70
N GLN A 105 1.90 18.26 26.61
CA GLN A 105 3.25 17.69 26.71
C GLN A 105 4.11 18.12 25.52
N LEU A 106 3.52 18.11 24.33
CA LEU A 106 4.15 18.60 23.11
C LEU A 106 4.63 20.06 23.26
N GLN A 107 3.94 20.89 24.04
CA GLN A 107 4.30 22.30 24.25
C GLN A 107 5.41 22.52 25.28
N LEU A 108 5.46 21.70 26.34
CA LEU A 108 6.28 21.97 27.53
C LEU A 108 7.71 21.42 27.45
N SER A 109 7.93 20.27 26.79
CA SER A 109 9.26 19.69 26.64
C SER A 109 9.28 18.59 25.58
N PRO A 110 10.36 18.43 24.79
CA PRO A 110 10.55 17.29 23.90
C PRO A 110 10.95 15.98 24.65
N GLY A 111 10.57 15.82 25.92
CA GLY A 111 11.07 14.75 26.79
C GLY A 111 10.47 13.36 26.55
N ASP A 112 9.30 13.25 25.89
CA ASP A 112 8.67 11.95 25.65
C ASP A 112 9.20 11.35 24.34
N GLU A 113 10.00 10.29 24.45
CA GLU A 113 10.54 9.54 23.32
C GLU A 113 9.45 9.10 22.33
N ASN A 114 8.28 8.70 22.85
CA ASN A 114 7.13 8.31 22.03
C ASN A 114 6.58 9.48 21.18
N ILE A 115 6.56 10.70 21.72
CA ILE A 115 6.11 11.88 20.97
C ILE A 115 7.14 12.23 19.91
N THR A 116 8.42 12.19 20.27
CA THR A 116 9.54 12.47 19.36
C THR A 116 9.56 11.50 18.18
N LYS A 117 9.32 10.19 18.41
CA LYS A 117 9.16 9.18 17.35
C LYS A 117 8.01 9.51 16.39
N ILE A 118 6.85 9.89 16.93
CA ILE A 118 5.70 10.27 16.10
C ILE A 118 6.02 11.52 15.28
N VAL A 119 6.63 12.55 15.88
CA VAL A 119 7.00 13.78 15.15
C VAL A 119 8.02 13.47 14.05
N ARG A 120 9.05 12.66 14.33
CA ARG A 120 10.04 12.21 13.34
C ARG A 120 9.37 11.49 12.16
N LYS A 121 8.44 10.57 12.47
CA LYS A 121 7.62 9.85 11.49
C LYS A 121 6.81 10.80 10.61
N LEU A 122 6.14 11.80 11.19
CA LEU A 122 5.40 12.81 10.41
C LEU A 122 6.30 13.62 9.47
N MET A 123 7.52 13.96 9.91
CA MET A 123 8.50 14.69 9.09
C MET A 123 8.99 13.85 7.90
N TYR A 124 9.31 12.57 8.13
CA TYR A 124 9.71 11.65 7.06
C TYR A 124 8.61 11.52 5.99
N VAL A 125 7.36 11.36 6.41
CA VAL A 125 6.21 11.12 5.53
C VAL A 125 5.80 12.36 4.71
N ASN A 126 6.28 13.55 5.08
CA ASN A 126 5.96 14.83 4.42
C ASN A 126 6.22 14.83 2.90
N SER A 127 7.27 14.14 2.45
CA SER A 127 7.62 14.04 1.03
C SER A 127 6.63 13.19 0.22
N TYR A 128 5.96 12.24 0.86
CA TYR A 128 5.05 11.29 0.22
C TYR A 128 3.60 11.78 0.27
N VAL A 129 3.23 12.56 1.29
CA VAL A 129 1.85 13.01 1.50
C VAL A 129 1.58 14.37 0.87
N ASN A 130 0.79 14.37 -0.20
CA ASN A 130 0.36 15.61 -0.85
C ASN A 130 -0.95 16.15 -0.25
N ILE A 131 -0.89 16.63 1.00
CA ILE A 131 -2.00 17.34 1.68
C ILE A 131 -1.44 18.65 2.22
N LYS A 132 -2.09 19.78 1.88
CA LYS A 132 -1.59 21.13 2.20
C LYS A 132 -1.53 21.37 3.71
N GLU A 133 -2.51 20.85 4.45
CA GLU A 133 -2.64 21.01 5.89
C GLU A 133 -1.62 20.17 6.63
N PHE A 134 -1.34 18.96 6.13
CA PHE A 134 -0.25 18.14 6.63
C PHE A 134 1.10 18.84 6.45
N LYS A 135 1.37 19.40 5.27
CA LYS A 135 2.60 20.17 5.03
C LYS A 135 2.73 21.35 5.99
N LYS A 136 1.64 22.09 6.24
CA LYS A 136 1.60 23.17 7.24
C LYS A 136 1.90 22.66 8.65
N LEU A 137 1.32 21.52 9.04
CA LEU A 137 1.59 20.89 10.35
C LEU A 137 3.08 20.58 10.51
N VAL A 138 3.69 19.95 9.50
CA VAL A 138 5.12 19.62 9.50
C VAL A 138 5.97 20.89 9.56
N THR A 139 5.61 21.97 8.86
CA THR A 139 6.33 23.26 8.96
C THR A 139 6.31 23.83 10.38
N ILE A 140 5.16 23.78 11.07
CA ILE A 140 5.04 24.25 12.46
C ILE A 140 5.91 23.38 13.39
N LEU A 141 5.90 22.06 13.19
CA LEU A 141 6.73 21.13 13.97
C LEU A 141 8.22 21.35 13.71
N ALA A 142 8.64 21.55 12.46
CA ALA A 142 10.04 21.84 12.11
C ALA A 142 10.54 23.14 12.73
N HIS A 143 9.71 24.20 12.75
CA HIS A 143 10.06 25.46 13.41
C HIS A 143 10.21 25.30 14.94
N LYS A 144 9.48 24.35 15.54
CA LYS A 144 9.55 24.09 16.98
C LYS A 144 10.74 23.23 17.39
N TYR A 145 11.07 22.19 16.62
CA TYR A 145 12.14 21.23 16.93
C TYR A 145 13.49 21.62 16.32
N GLY A 146 13.50 22.55 15.36
CA GLY A 146 14.71 22.98 14.66
C GLY A 146 14.95 22.22 13.35
N LYS A 147 15.82 22.79 12.52
CA LYS A 147 16.15 22.26 11.19
C LYS A 147 16.95 20.97 11.26
N ASP A 148 17.88 20.86 12.20
CA ASP A 148 18.74 19.69 12.36
C ASP A 148 17.91 18.44 12.69
N PHE A 149 16.86 18.60 13.49
CA PHE A 149 15.92 17.53 13.81
C PHE A 149 15.13 17.06 12.57
N TYR A 150 14.76 17.98 11.69
CA TYR A 150 14.07 17.64 10.45
C TYR A 150 14.97 16.87 9.48
N GLU A 151 16.24 17.27 9.36
CA GLU A 151 17.21 16.56 8.51
C GLU A 151 17.53 15.17 9.07
N ASP A 152 17.71 15.04 10.39
CA ASP A 152 17.90 13.74 11.05
C ASP A 152 16.68 12.83 10.84
N ALA A 153 15.46 13.37 10.93
CA ALA A 153 14.23 12.62 10.72
C ALA A 153 14.10 12.02 9.31
N ILE A 154 14.62 12.71 8.30
CA ILE A 154 14.59 12.24 6.91
C ILE A 154 15.64 11.15 6.68
N ASN A 155 16.83 11.32 7.24
CA ASN A 155 17.96 10.41 7.01
C ASN A 155 17.87 9.13 7.85
N ASN A 156 17.32 9.22 9.07
CA ASN A 156 17.25 8.14 10.04
C ASN A 156 15.80 7.88 10.47
N PRO A 157 14.98 7.21 9.65
CA PRO A 157 13.60 6.87 10.01
C PRO A 157 13.55 5.77 11.07
N ASP A 158 12.78 5.99 12.14
CA ASP A 158 12.63 5.01 13.23
C ASP A 158 11.74 3.81 12.86
N ASP A 159 10.80 3.99 11.92
CA ASP A 159 9.79 2.99 11.55
C ASP A 159 10.03 2.41 10.16
N MET A 160 10.78 1.30 10.12
CA MET A 160 11.11 0.60 8.88
C MET A 160 9.89 0.05 8.14
N ASN A 161 8.79 -0.27 8.85
CA ASN A 161 7.58 -0.78 8.20
C ASN A 161 6.87 0.34 7.43
N LEU A 162 6.85 1.54 8.00
CA LEU A 162 6.32 2.71 7.33
C LEU A 162 7.18 3.09 6.11
N VAL A 163 8.50 3.03 6.22
CA VAL A 163 9.43 3.30 5.09
C VAL A 163 9.11 2.40 3.90
N LYS A 164 8.93 1.08 4.15
CA LYS A 164 8.56 0.12 3.11
C LYS A 164 7.22 0.46 2.44
N LYS A 165 6.21 0.88 3.22
CA LYS A 165 4.92 1.34 2.69
C LYS A 165 5.05 2.61 1.85
N CYS A 166 5.99 3.50 2.17
CA CYS A 166 6.26 4.71 1.37
C CYS A 166 7.03 4.42 0.07
N GLN A 167 7.93 3.45 0.07
CA GLN A 167 8.81 3.15 -1.07
C GLN A 167 8.13 2.30 -2.16
N ASN A 168 7.12 1.49 -1.82
CA ASN A 168 6.38 0.64 -2.77
C ASN A 168 7.27 -0.39 -3.52
N ASP A 169 8.30 -0.94 -2.88
CA ASP A 169 9.32 -1.78 -3.54
C ASP A 169 8.80 -3.12 -4.10
N ASN A 170 7.62 -3.61 -3.68
CA ASN A 170 7.13 -4.96 -3.99
C ASN A 170 5.90 -4.99 -4.92
N VAL A 171 5.59 -3.89 -5.61
CA VAL A 171 4.32 -3.79 -6.37
C VAL A 171 4.18 -4.89 -7.43
N ASP A 172 5.24 -5.23 -8.17
CA ASP A 172 5.15 -6.19 -9.27
C ASP A 172 4.76 -7.62 -8.83
N GLN A 173 5.28 -8.07 -7.69
CA GLN A 173 4.92 -9.38 -7.13
C GLN A 173 3.47 -9.39 -6.61
N LEU A 174 3.03 -8.24 -6.08
CA LEU A 174 1.69 -8.08 -5.54
C LEU A 174 0.64 -7.97 -6.66
N VAL A 175 0.99 -7.43 -7.83
CA VAL A 175 0.07 -7.32 -8.99
C VAL A 175 -0.48 -8.68 -9.40
N GLU A 176 0.37 -9.72 -9.45
CA GLU A 176 -0.07 -11.06 -9.87
C GLU A 176 -0.99 -11.70 -8.83
N SER A 177 -0.70 -11.50 -7.53
CA SER A 177 -1.56 -11.96 -6.43
C SER A 177 -2.92 -11.27 -6.45
N TYR A 178 -2.93 -9.94 -6.65
CA TYR A 178 -4.17 -9.16 -6.79
C TYR A 178 -4.98 -9.59 -8.02
N LEU A 179 -4.32 -9.83 -9.15
CA LEU A 179 -4.99 -10.29 -10.36
C LEU A 179 -5.69 -11.62 -10.12
N LYS A 180 -5.01 -12.57 -9.46
CA LYS A 180 -5.59 -13.87 -9.10
C LYS A 180 -6.81 -13.72 -8.18
N GLU A 181 -6.69 -12.92 -7.12
CA GLU A 181 -7.80 -12.67 -6.19
C GLU A 181 -9.01 -12.03 -6.89
N ILE A 182 -8.79 -11.11 -7.82
CA ILE A 182 -9.86 -10.49 -8.63
C ILE A 182 -10.54 -11.56 -9.50
N CYS A 183 -9.77 -12.45 -10.13
CA CYS A 183 -10.34 -13.51 -10.96
C CYS A 183 -11.20 -14.48 -10.14
N ASP A 184 -10.72 -14.86 -8.95
CA ASP A 184 -11.43 -15.74 -8.02
C ASP A 184 -12.72 -15.08 -7.50
N CYS A 185 -12.67 -13.80 -7.13
CA CYS A 185 -13.82 -13.06 -6.62
C CYS A 185 -14.93 -12.89 -7.66
N TYR A 186 -14.57 -12.63 -8.92
CA TYR A 186 -15.53 -12.35 -10.00
C TYR A 186 -15.78 -13.54 -10.92
N LYS A 187 -15.19 -14.71 -10.65
CA LYS A 187 -15.28 -15.95 -11.44
C LYS A 187 -14.93 -15.70 -12.92
N ILE A 188 -13.76 -15.12 -13.16
CA ILE A 188 -13.27 -14.79 -14.50
C ILE A 188 -12.19 -15.79 -14.91
N ASP A 189 -12.47 -16.56 -15.96
CA ASP A 189 -11.53 -17.55 -16.50
C ASP A 189 -10.56 -16.89 -17.49
N LEU A 190 -9.51 -16.22 -17.01
CA LEU A 190 -8.56 -15.50 -17.89
C LEU A 190 -7.68 -16.41 -18.75
N TYR A 191 -7.31 -17.58 -18.22
CA TYR A 191 -6.39 -18.52 -18.88
C TYR A 191 -7.08 -19.81 -19.36
N GLY A 192 -8.41 -19.90 -19.24
CA GLY A 192 -9.16 -21.12 -19.59
C GLY A 192 -8.85 -22.33 -18.69
N GLU A 193 -8.36 -22.12 -17.47
CA GLU A 193 -7.94 -23.20 -16.55
C GLU A 193 -9.11 -24.03 -15.98
N THR A 194 -10.36 -23.63 -16.22
CA THR A 194 -11.60 -24.27 -15.72
C THR A 194 -11.82 -25.70 -16.22
N GLN A 195 -10.94 -26.23 -17.07
CA GLN A 195 -10.99 -27.63 -17.51
C GLN A 195 -10.00 -28.58 -16.80
N LYS A 196 -9.21 -28.15 -15.81
CA LYS A 196 -8.26 -29.07 -15.12
C LYS A 196 -8.59 -29.43 -13.68
N ASN A 197 -9.49 -28.72 -13.00
CA ASN A 197 -9.69 -28.91 -11.55
C ASN A 197 -11.02 -29.61 -11.16
N ASN A 198 -11.81 -30.08 -12.12
CA ASN A 198 -13.12 -30.70 -11.86
C ASN A 198 -13.16 -32.25 -11.96
N THR A 199 -12.03 -32.96 -11.99
CA THR A 199 -12.02 -34.45 -12.06
C THR A 199 -11.59 -35.13 -10.75
N THR A 200 -11.32 -34.41 -9.67
CA THR A 200 -10.86 -35.05 -8.41
C THR A 200 -11.51 -34.42 -7.19
N ALA A 201 -12.76 -34.81 -6.90
CA ALA A 201 -13.31 -34.85 -5.53
C ALA A 201 -14.72 -35.48 -5.49
N THR A 202 -14.77 -36.75 -5.04
CA THR A 202 -15.81 -37.56 -4.32
C THR A 202 -15.92 -38.96 -4.95
N GLU A 203 -15.83 -40.13 -4.31
CA GLU A 203 -15.53 -40.71 -2.98
C GLU A 203 -15.00 -42.14 -3.30
N ASP A 204 -13.96 -42.70 -2.66
CA ASP A 204 -14.09 -43.62 -1.51
C ASP A 204 -12.72 -44.06 -0.93
N ALA A 205 -12.76 -44.49 0.33
CA ALA A 205 -11.64 -44.62 1.27
C ALA A 205 -10.66 -45.81 1.10
N SER A 206 -9.34 -45.49 1.17
CA SER A 206 -8.19 -46.15 1.87
C SER A 206 -7.80 -47.64 1.64
N PRO A 207 -6.53 -48.09 1.88
CA PRO A 207 -5.21 -47.42 1.84
C PRO A 207 -4.02 -48.27 1.23
N ILE A 208 -2.83 -47.64 1.12
CA ILE A 208 -1.45 -48.21 0.98
C ILE A 208 -1.01 -48.76 -0.41
N ARG A 209 -0.11 -48.06 -1.12
CA ARG A 209 1.35 -48.37 -1.25
C ARG A 209 1.99 -47.56 -2.39
N ALA A 210 3.18 -47.07 -2.11
CA ALA A 210 4.09 -46.40 -3.03
C ALA A 210 4.29 -47.11 -4.38
N GLN A 211 4.34 -46.36 -5.49
CA GLN A 211 5.56 -46.18 -6.28
C GLN A 211 5.34 -45.24 -7.49
N ARG A 212 6.37 -44.43 -7.70
CA ARG A 212 6.63 -43.48 -8.77
C ARG A 212 7.21 -44.25 -9.96
N SER A 213 6.63 -44.15 -11.16
CA SER A 213 7.32 -44.46 -12.42
C SER A 213 6.57 -43.87 -13.61
N GLU A 214 7.23 -42.93 -14.30
CA GLU A 214 6.85 -42.36 -15.59
C GLU A 214 6.86 -43.45 -16.69
N PRO A 215 6.00 -43.37 -17.73
CA PRO A 215 6.02 -44.33 -18.82
C PRO A 215 7.15 -43.97 -19.81
N ALA A 216 8.33 -44.54 -19.57
CA ALA A 216 9.48 -44.44 -20.49
C ALA A 216 9.34 -45.32 -21.76
N SER A 217 8.20 -45.98 -21.98
CA SER A 217 8.05 -46.95 -23.07
C SER A 217 7.65 -46.35 -24.43
N GLU A 218 6.96 -45.19 -24.46
CA GLU A 218 6.50 -44.63 -25.75
C GLU A 218 7.62 -43.98 -26.57
N LEU A 219 8.68 -43.48 -25.92
CA LEU A 219 9.79 -42.82 -26.61
C LEU A 219 10.74 -43.82 -27.30
N ASP A 220 10.91 -45.02 -26.73
CA ASP A 220 11.76 -46.07 -27.31
C ASP A 220 11.09 -46.76 -28.50
N ASP A 221 9.78 -46.95 -28.45
CA ASP A 221 9.00 -47.48 -29.58
C ASP A 221 9.01 -46.55 -30.80
N LEU A 222 9.00 -45.23 -30.56
CA LEU A 222 9.14 -44.24 -31.64
C LEU A 222 10.54 -44.24 -32.26
N LYS A 223 11.60 -44.39 -31.44
CA LYS A 223 12.99 -44.44 -31.95
C LYS A 223 13.24 -45.68 -32.81
N GLN A 224 12.75 -46.85 -32.40
CA GLN A 224 12.88 -48.07 -33.21
C GLN A 224 12.14 -47.97 -34.55
N ARG A 225 10.97 -47.33 -34.58
CA ARG A 225 10.24 -47.07 -35.84
C ARG A 225 10.99 -46.13 -36.77
N PHE A 226 11.66 -45.10 -36.23
CA PHE A 226 12.47 -44.18 -37.04
C PHE A 226 13.73 -44.84 -37.61
N ASP A 227 14.40 -45.70 -36.83
CA ASP A 227 15.59 -46.42 -37.31
C ASP A 227 15.26 -47.46 -38.39
N ALA A 228 14.08 -48.06 -38.35
CA ALA A 228 13.60 -48.98 -39.39
C ALA A 228 13.36 -48.30 -40.75
N LEU A 229 13.02 -47.01 -40.76
CA LEU A 229 12.80 -46.22 -41.98
C LEU A 229 14.10 -45.69 -42.61
N LYS A 230 15.19 -45.65 -41.85
CA LYS A 230 16.50 -45.15 -42.30
C LYS A 230 17.36 -46.21 -42.99
N LYS A 231 16.92 -47.47 -42.99
CA LYS A 231 17.61 -48.64 -43.57
C LYS A 231 16.99 -49.17 -44.89
N LYS A 232 16.14 -48.39 -45.55
CA LYS A 232 15.63 -48.68 -46.90
C LYS A 232 16.18 -47.68 -47.91
#